data_AF-A0A2J4NZC8-F1
#
_entry.id   AF-A0A2J4NZC8-F1
#
_cell.length_a   1.000
_cell.length_b   1.000
_cell.length_c   1.000
_cell.angle_alpha   90.00
_cell.angle_beta   90.00
_cell.angle_gamma   90.00
#
_symmetry.space_group_name_H-M   'P 1'
#
loop_
_entity.id
_entity.type
_entity.pdbx_description
1 polymer ?
#
loop_
_entity_poly.entity_id
_entity_poly.type
_entity_poly.pdbx_seq_one_letter_code
_entity_poly.pdbx_strand_id
1 'polypeptide(L)'
;PFPFFSLSRYAGLLIERYSNPALKHRTWQIAMDGSQKLPQRMLDSIRWHLAHGGDFTLLAMGVAAWMRYVSGVDDQGQAIEISDPLLPVIAQTVQNSADGEERVRALLGIEAIFGASLPQESRFVNAVVRAYLSLQQHGAKATVAAWA
;
A
#
# COMPACT_ATOMS: atom_id res chain seq x y z
N PRO A 1 8.98 -1.89 28.36
CA PRO A 1 8.74 -0.49 27.97
C PRO A 1 9.94 0.39 28.33
N PHE A 2 10.59 1.02 27.35
CA PHE A 2 11.70 1.95 27.61
C PHE A 2 11.14 3.26 28.17
N PRO A 3 11.43 3.63 29.43
CA PRO A 3 10.73 4.70 30.15
C PRO A 3 10.97 6.12 29.59
N PHE A 4 11.87 6.29 28.63
CA PHE A 4 12.18 7.58 28.01
C PHE A 4 11.81 7.66 26.52
N PHE A 5 11.18 6.63 25.95
CA PHE A 5 10.85 6.57 24.52
C PHE A 5 9.36 6.82 24.29
N SER A 6 9.02 8.00 23.77
CA SER A 6 7.66 8.34 23.33
C SER A 6 7.51 8.07 21.84
N LEU A 7 6.58 7.18 21.47
CA LEU A 7 6.24 6.89 20.08
C LEU A 7 5.70 8.11 19.35
N SER A 8 4.89 8.93 20.02
CA SER A 8 4.37 10.18 19.46
C SER A 8 5.50 11.17 19.14
N ARG A 9 6.48 11.29 20.04
CA ARG A 9 7.67 12.11 19.78
C ARG A 9 8.50 11.55 18.62
N TYR A 10 8.67 10.23 18.58
CA TYR A 10 9.40 9.57 17.49
C TYR A 10 8.71 9.77 16.14
N ALA A 11 7.38 9.71 16.09
CA ALA A 11 6.59 10.02 14.90
C ALA A 11 6.78 11.48 14.45
N GLY A 12 6.79 12.44 15.39
CA GLY A 12 7.12 13.84 15.08
C GLY A 12 8.50 14.00 14.43
N LEU A 13 9.51 13.35 14.99
CA LEU A 13 10.87 13.35 14.43
C LEU A 13 10.95 12.69 13.03
N LEU A 14 10.11 11.69 12.74
CA LEU A 14 10.00 11.11 11.40
C LEU A 14 9.49 12.15 10.39
N ILE A 15 8.45 12.91 10.74
CA ILE A 15 7.89 13.96 9.88
C ILE A 15 8.92 15.06 9.62
N GLU A 16 9.64 15.50 10.66
CA GLU A 16 10.72 16.48 10.51
C GLU A 16 11.81 15.98 9.53
N ARG A 17 12.24 14.71 9.66
CA ARG A 17 13.22 14.11 8.74
C ARG A 17 12.72 14.01 7.31
N TYR A 18 11.46 13.63 7.11
CA TYR A 18 10.88 13.55 5.77
C TYR A 18 10.65 14.92 5.13
N SER A 19 10.53 15.97 5.93
CA SER A 19 10.36 17.35 5.46
C SER A 19 11.67 18.06 5.13
N ASN A 20 12.82 17.40 5.31
CA ASN A 20 14.13 18.02 5.08
C ASN A 20 14.34 18.35 3.59
N PRO A 21 14.37 19.65 3.20
CA PRO A 21 14.47 20.05 1.79
C PRO A 21 15.83 19.76 1.16
N ALA A 22 16.87 19.50 1.98
CA ALA A 22 18.20 19.15 1.48
C ALA A 22 18.26 17.73 0.90
N LEU A 23 17.31 16.86 1.26
CA LEU A 23 17.25 15.47 0.81
C LEU A 23 16.19 15.32 -0.29
N LYS A 24 16.62 15.18 -1.54
CA LYS A 24 15.73 14.89 -2.67
C LYS A 24 15.42 13.40 -2.77
N HIS A 25 14.76 12.84 -1.76
CA HIS A 25 14.30 11.45 -1.80
C HIS A 25 13.21 11.31 -2.85
N ARG A 26 13.49 10.59 -3.93
CA ARG A 26 12.47 10.33 -4.95
C ARG A 26 11.51 9.28 -4.40
N THR A 27 10.21 9.58 -4.40
CA THR A 27 9.16 8.62 -4.03
C THR A 27 9.26 7.33 -4.84
N TRP A 28 9.66 7.43 -6.11
CA TRP A 28 9.96 6.29 -6.98
C TRP A 28 11.01 5.33 -6.37
N GLN A 29 12.12 5.85 -5.83
CA GLN A 29 13.16 5.02 -5.20
C GLN A 29 12.66 4.32 -3.93
N ILE A 30 11.75 4.98 -3.19
CA ILE A 30 11.12 4.38 -2.01
C ILE A 30 10.18 3.24 -2.42
N ALA A 31 9.46 3.41 -3.54
CA ALA A 31 8.50 2.47 -4.10
C ALA A 31 9.12 1.22 -4.74
N MET A 32 10.41 1.24 -5.09
CA MET A 32 11.14 0.07 -5.58
C MET A 32 11.01 -1.12 -4.62
N ASP A 33 11.03 -2.34 -5.13
CA ASP A 33 10.95 -3.58 -4.33
C ASP A 33 9.76 -3.60 -3.37
N GLY A 34 8.61 -3.07 -3.82
CA GLY A 34 7.39 -2.98 -3.02
C GLY A 34 6.92 -4.35 -2.52
N SER A 35 7.03 -5.39 -3.35
CA SER A 35 6.71 -6.77 -2.98
C SER A 35 7.51 -7.28 -1.78
N GLN A 36 8.77 -6.84 -1.66
CA GLN A 36 9.68 -7.22 -0.57
C GLN A 36 9.48 -6.38 0.68
N LYS A 37 8.80 -5.22 0.58
CA LYS A 37 8.63 -4.24 1.66
C LYS A 37 7.26 -4.32 2.31
N LEU A 38 6.23 -4.65 1.54
CA LEU A 38 4.84 -4.67 2.00
C LEU A 38 4.61 -5.56 3.23
N PRO A 39 5.11 -6.82 3.27
CA PRO A 39 4.83 -7.74 4.37
C PRO A 39 5.15 -7.15 5.75
N GLN A 40 6.38 -6.69 5.92
CA GLN A 40 6.91 -6.18 7.18
C GLN A 40 6.56 -4.71 7.46
N ARG A 41 6.24 -3.92 6.43
CA ARG A 41 5.90 -2.49 6.62
C ARG A 41 4.41 -2.23 6.84
N MET A 42 3.53 -3.10 6.35
CA MET A 42 2.08 -2.88 6.42
C MET A 42 1.31 -4.14 6.83
N LEU A 43 1.58 -5.28 6.19
CA LEU A 43 0.73 -6.47 6.36
C LEU A 43 0.78 -7.04 7.79
N ASP A 44 1.94 -7.02 8.44
CA ASP A 44 2.06 -7.48 9.83
C ASP A 44 1.29 -6.57 10.82
N SER A 45 1.29 -5.26 10.57
CA SER A 45 0.47 -4.33 11.35
C SER A 45 -1.02 -4.56 11.11
N ILE A 46 -1.43 -4.81 9.85
CA ILE A 46 -2.81 -5.17 9.51
C ILE A 46 -3.24 -6.45 10.24
N ARG A 47 -2.41 -7.50 10.24
CA ARG A 47 -2.68 -8.75 10.98
C ARG A 47 -2.88 -8.47 12.47
N TRP A 48 -2.05 -7.61 13.05
CA TRP A 48 -2.22 -7.19 14.45
C TRP A 48 -3.57 -6.51 14.67
N HIS A 49 -3.95 -5.54 13.83
CA HIS A 49 -5.23 -4.86 13.95
C HIS A 49 -6.43 -5.78 13.74
N LEU A 50 -6.36 -6.72 12.79
CA LEU A 50 -7.42 -7.72 12.55
C LEU A 50 -7.65 -8.61 13.78
N ALA A 51 -6.57 -9.00 14.45
CA ALA A 51 -6.62 -9.83 15.66
C ALA A 51 -7.14 -9.06 16.89
N HIS A 52 -6.90 -7.75 16.97
CA HIS A 52 -7.24 -6.92 18.13
C HIS A 52 -8.46 -5.99 17.90
N GLY A 53 -9.09 -6.07 16.73
CA GLY A 53 -10.25 -5.22 16.39
C GLY A 53 -9.92 -3.73 16.24
N GLY A 54 -8.65 -3.39 15.97
CA GLY A 54 -8.23 -2.00 15.78
C GLY A 54 -8.49 -1.48 14.37
N ASP A 55 -8.41 -0.16 14.19
CA ASP A 55 -8.51 0.47 12.87
C ASP A 55 -7.21 0.34 12.08
N PHE A 56 -7.33 -0.08 10.82
CA PHE A 56 -6.22 -0.24 9.88
C PHE A 56 -6.52 0.45 8.53
N THR A 57 -7.47 1.40 8.51
CA THR A 57 -7.94 2.09 7.30
C THR A 57 -6.80 2.68 6.47
N LEU A 58 -5.85 3.40 7.11
CA LEU A 58 -4.70 3.98 6.41
C LEU A 58 -3.68 2.94 5.93
N LEU A 59 -3.57 1.79 6.61
CA LEU A 59 -2.72 0.69 6.16
C LEU A 59 -3.33 0.02 4.91
N ALA A 60 -4.64 -0.20 4.90
CA ALA A 60 -5.36 -0.70 3.73
C ALA A 60 -5.25 0.27 2.54
N MET A 61 -5.32 1.58 2.79
CA MET A 61 -5.07 2.59 1.76
C MET A 61 -3.65 2.52 1.21
N GLY A 62 -2.64 2.30 2.06
CA GLY A 62 -1.26 2.08 1.62
C GLY A 62 -1.10 0.85 0.71
N VAL A 63 -1.76 -0.27 1.04
CA VAL A 63 -1.79 -1.46 0.20
C VAL A 63 -2.48 -1.19 -1.13
N ALA A 64 -3.64 -0.51 -1.11
CA ALA A 64 -4.36 -0.15 -2.32
C ALA A 64 -3.56 0.80 -3.24
N ALA A 65 -2.82 1.75 -2.65
CA ALA A 65 -1.92 2.64 -3.39
C ALA A 65 -0.78 1.87 -4.06
N TRP A 66 -0.21 0.87 -3.39
CA TRP A 66 0.76 -0.04 -4.03
C TRP A 66 0.13 -0.79 -5.21
N MET A 67 -1.09 -1.33 -5.05
CA MET A 67 -1.80 -2.02 -6.13
C MET A 67 -2.05 -1.10 -7.34
N ARG A 68 -2.43 0.16 -7.09
CA ARG A 68 -2.65 1.15 -8.15
C ARG A 68 -1.34 1.57 -8.83
N TYR A 69 -0.25 1.64 -8.08
CA TYR A 69 1.09 1.92 -8.60
C TYR A 69 1.60 0.80 -9.51
N VAL A 70 1.55 -0.46 -9.04
CA VAL A 70 2.04 -1.61 -9.81
C VAL A 70 1.15 -1.98 -11.00
N SER A 71 -0.01 -1.32 -11.11
CA SER A 71 -0.85 -1.35 -12.30
C SER A 71 -0.23 -0.58 -13.49
N GLY A 72 0.86 0.16 -13.27
CA GLY A 72 1.70 0.70 -14.35
C GLY A 72 1.20 1.98 -15.01
N VAL A 73 0.13 2.59 -14.50
CA VAL A 73 -0.45 3.83 -15.05
C VAL A 73 -0.78 4.80 -13.92
N ASP A 74 -0.29 6.04 -14.02
CA ASP A 74 -0.54 7.09 -13.02
C ASP A 74 -1.92 7.77 -13.16
N ASP A 75 -2.21 8.72 -12.28
CA ASP A 75 -3.48 9.47 -12.26
C ASP A 75 -3.67 10.35 -13.51
N GLN A 76 -2.63 10.58 -14.31
CA GLN A 76 -2.66 11.33 -15.57
C GLN A 76 -2.71 10.41 -16.80
N GLY A 77 -2.78 9.08 -16.60
CA GLY A 77 -2.78 8.10 -17.69
C GLY A 77 -1.39 7.78 -18.25
N GLN A 78 -0.31 8.24 -17.61
CA GLN A 78 1.05 8.02 -18.06
C GLN A 78 1.63 6.73 -17.50
N ALA A 79 2.50 6.09 -18.29
CA ALA A 79 3.15 4.85 -17.88
C ALA A 79 4.08 5.07 -16.68
N ILE A 80 4.03 4.15 -15.72
CA ILE A 80 4.91 4.09 -14.56
C ILE A 80 5.94 2.98 -14.79
N GLU A 81 7.22 3.33 -14.68
CA GLU A 81 8.29 2.32 -14.62
C GLU A 81 8.28 1.65 -13.24
N ILE A 82 7.98 0.35 -13.21
CA ILE A 82 7.96 -0.44 -11.97
C ILE A 82 9.28 -1.20 -11.85
N SER A 83 9.96 -1.03 -10.72
CA SER A 83 11.16 -1.78 -10.36
C SER A 83 10.85 -2.66 -9.15
N ASP A 84 10.71 -3.97 -9.40
CA ASP A 84 10.36 -4.96 -8.38
C ASP A 84 10.87 -6.36 -8.77
N PRO A 85 11.42 -7.17 -7.86
CA PRO A 85 11.88 -8.52 -8.19
C PRO A 85 10.75 -9.46 -8.62
N LEU A 86 9.50 -9.21 -8.20
CA LEU A 86 8.32 -9.97 -8.61
C LEU A 86 7.58 -9.33 -9.80
N LEU A 87 8.21 -8.39 -10.50
CA LEU A 87 7.59 -7.70 -11.64
C LEU A 87 6.95 -8.63 -12.67
N PRO A 88 7.56 -9.77 -13.10
CA PRO A 88 6.91 -10.65 -14.07
C PRO A 88 5.57 -11.21 -13.59
N VAL A 89 5.49 -11.60 -12.30
CA VAL A 89 4.26 -12.13 -11.69
C VAL A 89 3.22 -11.02 -11.58
N ILE A 90 3.63 -9.86 -11.05
CA ILE A 90 2.75 -8.69 -10.87
C ILE A 90 2.17 -8.24 -12.23
N ALA A 91 3.02 -8.10 -13.24
CA ALA A 91 2.61 -7.68 -14.58
C ALA A 91 1.64 -8.67 -15.21
N GLN A 92 1.91 -9.98 -15.09
CA GLN A 92 1.00 -11.01 -15.59
C GLN A 92 -0.35 -10.97 -14.88
N THR A 93 -0.37 -10.79 -13.56
CA THR A 93 -1.61 -10.64 -12.79
C THR A 93 -2.41 -9.42 -13.21
N VAL A 94 -1.74 -8.28 -13.42
CA VAL A 94 -2.36 -7.04 -13.89
C VAL A 94 -2.94 -7.21 -15.30
N GLN A 95 -2.21 -7.84 -16.22
CA GLN A 95 -2.67 -8.08 -17.59
C GLN A 95 -3.88 -9.01 -17.65
N ASN A 96 -3.98 -9.97 -16.72
CA ASN A 96 -5.04 -10.96 -16.67
C ASN A 96 -6.25 -10.54 -15.81
N SER A 97 -6.34 -9.27 -15.40
CA SER A 97 -7.45 -8.80 -14.58
C SER A 97 -8.00 -7.45 -15.04
N ALA A 98 -9.32 -7.33 -15.06
CA ALA A 98 -9.98 -6.05 -15.26
C ALA A 98 -9.60 -5.05 -14.16
N ASP A 99 -9.53 -3.76 -14.51
CA ASP A 99 -9.28 -2.71 -13.52
C ASP A 99 -10.44 -2.60 -12.52
N GLY A 100 -10.15 -2.23 -11.27
CA GLY A 100 -11.14 -2.16 -10.18
C GLY A 100 -11.03 -3.33 -9.19
N GLU A 101 -12.18 -3.85 -8.72
CA GLU A 101 -12.21 -4.89 -7.69
C GLU A 101 -11.52 -6.20 -8.13
N GLU A 102 -11.66 -6.56 -9.41
CA GLU A 102 -11.03 -7.76 -9.97
C GLU A 102 -9.50 -7.68 -9.89
N ARG A 103 -8.91 -6.53 -10.26
CA ARG A 103 -7.47 -6.25 -10.10
C ARG A 103 -7.02 -6.46 -8.66
N VAL A 104 -7.76 -5.92 -7.69
CA VAL A 104 -7.43 -6.05 -6.26
C VAL A 104 -7.41 -7.53 -5.87
N ARG A 105 -8.46 -8.28 -6.20
CA ARG A 105 -8.56 -9.71 -5.87
C ARG A 105 -7.46 -10.53 -6.52
N ALA A 106 -7.14 -10.24 -7.78
CA ALA A 106 -6.06 -10.90 -8.51
C ALA A 106 -4.70 -10.66 -7.85
N LEU A 107 -4.38 -9.41 -7.50
CA LEU A 107 -3.13 -9.05 -6.82
C LEU A 107 -3.04 -9.64 -5.40
N LEU A 108 -4.15 -9.69 -4.65
CA LEU A 108 -4.21 -10.37 -3.36
C LEU A 108 -3.89 -11.87 -3.47
N GLY A 109 -4.13 -12.48 -4.63
CA GLY A 109 -3.77 -13.88 -4.90
C GLY A 109 -2.28 -14.16 -4.99
N ILE A 110 -1.41 -13.15 -4.98
CA ILE A 110 0.05 -13.34 -4.99
C ILE A 110 0.50 -13.76 -3.59
N GLU A 111 0.52 -15.08 -3.34
CA GLU A 111 0.82 -15.67 -2.02
C GLU A 111 2.19 -15.26 -1.48
N ALA A 112 3.19 -15.09 -2.35
CA ALA A 112 4.52 -14.63 -1.96
C ALA A 112 4.54 -13.26 -1.27
N ILE A 113 3.49 -12.44 -1.46
CA ILE A 113 3.34 -11.11 -0.85
C ILE A 113 2.33 -11.17 0.31
N PHE A 114 1.13 -11.71 0.05
CA PHE A 114 0.01 -11.60 0.99
C PHE A 114 -0.13 -12.82 1.92
N GLY A 115 0.50 -13.94 1.59
CA GLY A 115 0.26 -15.25 2.21
C GLY A 115 -1.15 -15.77 1.95
N ALA A 116 -1.45 -16.97 2.46
CA ALA A 116 -2.72 -17.63 2.21
C ALA A 116 -3.91 -17.07 3.03
N SER A 117 -3.65 -16.42 4.17
CA SER A 117 -4.71 -16.02 5.12
C SER A 117 -5.35 -14.67 4.83
N LEU A 118 -4.57 -13.65 4.47
CA LEU A 118 -5.09 -12.30 4.23
C LEU A 118 -6.14 -12.25 3.11
N PRO A 119 -5.97 -12.92 1.96
CA PRO A 119 -6.98 -12.90 0.89
C PRO A 119 -8.34 -13.50 1.30
N GLN A 120 -8.36 -14.30 2.37
CA GLN A 120 -9.59 -14.89 2.93
C GLN A 120 -10.28 -13.96 3.94
N GLU A 121 -9.59 -12.93 4.44
CA GLU A 121 -10.14 -12.04 5.46
C GLU A 121 -10.99 -10.92 4.87
N SER A 122 -12.32 -11.10 4.90
CA SER A 122 -13.27 -10.17 4.24
C SER A 122 -13.14 -8.73 4.73
N ARG A 123 -12.82 -8.51 6.02
CA ARG A 123 -12.58 -7.16 6.57
C ARG A 123 -11.40 -6.48 5.87
N PHE A 124 -10.32 -7.20 5.62
CA PHE A 124 -9.14 -6.69 4.93
C PHE A 124 -9.42 -6.49 3.44
N VAL A 125 -9.97 -7.51 2.76
CA VAL A 125 -10.29 -7.43 1.34
C VAL A 125 -11.19 -6.24 1.05
N ASN A 126 -12.28 -6.08 1.80
CA ASN A 126 -13.23 -4.98 1.61
C ASN A 126 -12.59 -3.61 1.85
N ALA A 127 -11.71 -3.48 2.85
CA ALA A 127 -11.00 -2.24 3.12
C ALA A 127 -10.06 -1.85 1.98
N VAL A 128 -9.31 -2.81 1.43
CA VAL A 128 -8.40 -2.58 0.29
C VAL A 128 -9.19 -2.25 -0.97
N VAL A 129 -10.26 -2.99 -1.27
CA VAL A 129 -11.14 -2.70 -2.43
C VAL A 129 -11.72 -1.29 -2.32
N ARG A 130 -12.26 -0.90 -1.16
CA ARG A 130 -12.82 0.44 -0.95
C ARG A 130 -11.77 1.53 -1.20
N ALA A 131 -10.57 1.36 -0.67
CA ALA A 131 -9.49 2.32 -0.87
C ALA A 131 -9.04 2.36 -2.34
N TYR A 132 -8.93 1.21 -3.00
CA TYR A 132 -8.54 1.12 -4.41
C TYR A 132 -9.53 1.85 -5.32
N LEU A 133 -10.83 1.64 -5.12
CA LEU A 133 -11.87 2.30 -5.90
C LEU A 133 -11.88 3.82 -5.65
N SER A 134 -11.64 4.27 -4.42
CA SER A 134 -11.46 5.70 -4.13
C SER A 134 -10.27 6.28 -4.89
N LEU A 135 -9.12 5.60 -4.88
CA LEU A 135 -7.92 6.02 -5.61
C LEU A 135 -8.17 6.07 -7.12
N GLN A 136 -8.87 5.07 -7.67
CA GLN A 136 -9.21 5.02 -9.08
C GLN A 136 -10.16 6.16 -9.48
N GLN A 137 -11.17 6.46 -8.65
CA GLN A 137 -12.21 7.43 -8.99
C GLN A 137 -11.79 8.88 -8.74
N HIS A 138 -11.03 9.14 -7.66
CA HIS A 138 -10.74 10.50 -7.19
C HIS A 138 -9.26 10.87 -7.30
N GLY A 139 -8.38 9.90 -7.59
CA GLY A 139 -6.94 10.07 -7.57
C GLY A 139 -6.35 10.03 -6.16
N ALA A 140 -5.02 9.91 -6.09
CA ALA A 140 -4.29 9.74 -4.83
C ALA A 140 -4.45 10.96 -3.91
N LYS A 141 -4.32 12.18 -4.45
CA LYS A 141 -4.37 13.42 -3.67
C LYS A 141 -5.71 13.61 -2.95
N ALA A 142 -6.82 13.46 -3.68
CA ALA A 142 -8.15 13.66 -3.11
C ALA A 142 -8.51 12.55 -2.12
N THR A 143 -8.13 11.31 -2.42
CA THR A 143 -8.37 10.17 -1.52
C THR A 143 -7.64 10.36 -0.18
N VAL A 144 -6.34 10.70 -0.21
CA VAL A 144 -5.59 10.95 1.04
C VAL A 144 -6.19 12.10 1.83
N ALA A 145 -6.58 13.19 1.19
CA ALA A 145 -7.18 14.34 1.88
C ALA A 145 -8.54 14.03 2.53
N ALA A 146 -9.31 13.08 2.01
CA ALA A 146 -10.60 12.69 2.55
C ALA A 146 -10.51 11.67 3.70
N TRP A 147 -9.34 11.03 3.87
CA TRP A 147 -9.14 9.92 4.80
C TRP A 147 -8.12 10.24 5.92
N ALA A 148 -7.40 11.36 5.79
CA ALA A 148 -6.39 11.84 6.73
C ALA A 148 -6.90 12.96 7.65
#